data_AF-A0A2N1QL73-F1
#
_entry.id   AF-A0A2N1QL73-F1
#
_cell.length_a   1.000
_cell.length_b   1.000
_cell.length_c   1.000
_cell.angle_alpha   90.00
_cell.angle_beta   90.00
_cell.angle_gamma   90.00
#
_symmetry.space_group_name_H-M   'P 1'
#
loop_
_entity.id
_entity.type
_entity.pdbx_description
1 polymer ?
#
loop_
_entity_poly.entity_id
_entity_poly.type
_entity_poly.pdbx_seq_one_letter_code
_entity_poly.pdbx_strand_id
1 'polypeptide(L)'
;SKGTAIYNSSTHSRERVGRILRMHANKREELDEATAGMIVALPGLKNTKTGDTLCEEDKPLLLEKLVFPEPVIHLSVEPATKNDKIKLTKGLSALSEEDPTFRAYTDEETSQTIISGMGELHLEIIVDRLKREFGVDVKVGRPQVAYREAIKHAARAEGKYVRQSGGRGQYGHVVFEVEPLEEGKGFEFEDKIVGGVVPKEYINAVAKGLEEALNNGVLGGYPVIGVKVALVDGSYHEVDSSEMAFKIAASMGFKEAMRKAGPVLMEPIMSVEVVTPEDYVGDVIGDLSSRRGRIEGMDMRMNTRIVRAFVPLAEMFGYSTDLRSKTSGRAAYSMQFHHYEAVSSDVADKVLKG
;
A
#
# COMPACT_ATOMS: atom_id res chain seq x y z
N SER A 1 -32.77 -5.73 -16.88
CA SER A 1 -33.90 -4.78 -16.75
C SER A 1 -34.25 -4.60 -15.28
N LYS A 2 -35.20 -3.71 -14.97
CA LYS A 2 -35.70 -3.54 -13.60
C LYS A 2 -36.21 -4.88 -13.03
N GLY A 3 -35.80 -5.23 -11.82
CA GLY A 3 -36.19 -6.47 -11.14
C GLY A 3 -35.37 -7.71 -11.50
N THR A 4 -34.46 -7.63 -12.48
CA THR A 4 -33.61 -8.75 -12.91
C THR A 4 -32.52 -9.08 -11.86
N ALA A 5 -32.25 -10.37 -11.69
CA ALA A 5 -31.09 -10.84 -10.94
C ALA A 5 -29.84 -10.79 -11.83
N ILE A 6 -28.76 -10.22 -11.32
CA ILE A 6 -27.47 -10.10 -11.99
C ILE A 6 -26.39 -10.78 -11.15
N TYR A 7 -25.31 -11.20 -11.79
CA TYR A 7 -24.20 -11.88 -11.15
C TYR A 7 -22.96 -10.99 -11.15
N ASN A 8 -22.40 -10.74 -9.97
CA ASN A 8 -21.11 -10.08 -9.85
C ASN A 8 -20.00 -11.14 -10.07
N SER A 9 -19.32 -11.08 -11.22
CA SER A 9 -18.25 -12.03 -11.55
C SER A 9 -16.98 -11.80 -10.75
N SER A 10 -16.77 -10.59 -10.22
CA SER A 10 -15.62 -10.26 -9.38
C SER A 10 -15.73 -10.86 -7.97
N THR A 11 -16.94 -10.88 -7.40
CA THR A 11 -17.18 -11.34 -6.02
C THR A 11 -17.93 -12.68 -5.95
N HIS A 12 -18.28 -13.26 -7.10
CA HIS A 12 -19.09 -14.47 -7.24
C HIS A 12 -20.41 -14.41 -6.47
N SER A 13 -21.03 -13.23 -6.41
CA SER A 13 -22.27 -13.00 -5.66
C SER A 13 -23.45 -12.65 -6.56
N ARG A 14 -24.65 -13.09 -6.17
CA ARG A 14 -25.90 -12.73 -6.85
C ARG A 14 -26.44 -11.44 -6.28
N GLU A 15 -26.78 -10.51 -7.18
CA GLU A 15 -27.32 -9.19 -6.87
C GLU A 15 -28.66 -8.99 -7.58
N ARG A 16 -29.49 -8.07 -7.08
CA ARG A 16 -30.79 -7.78 -7.68
C ARG A 16 -30.93 -6.31 -8.04
N VAL A 17 -31.26 -6.05 -9.30
CA VAL A 17 -31.52 -4.69 -9.78
C VAL A 17 -32.89 -4.24 -9.31
N GLY A 18 -32.94 -3.38 -8.29
CA GLY A 18 -34.19 -2.83 -7.79
C GLY A 18 -34.75 -1.73 -8.69
N ARG A 19 -33.99 -0.65 -8.86
CA ARG A 19 -34.34 0.51 -9.70
C ARG A 19 -33.16 0.88 -10.57
N ILE A 20 -33.43 1.44 -11.74
CA ILE A 20 -32.42 1.99 -12.63
C ILE A 20 -32.68 3.48 -12.73
N LEU A 21 -31.70 4.30 -12.35
CA LEU A 21 -31.84 5.75 -12.33
C LEU A 21 -30.86 6.37 -13.33
N ARG A 22 -31.36 7.25 -14.19
CA ARG A 22 -30.55 8.16 -14.98
C ARG A 22 -30.54 9.52 -14.31
N MET A 23 -29.34 9.98 -13.98
CA MET A 23 -29.13 11.26 -13.33
C MET A 23 -29.07 12.35 -14.40
N HIS A 24 -30.00 13.31 -14.36
CA HIS A 24 -29.93 14.56 -15.12
C HIS A 24 -29.53 15.71 -14.19
N ALA A 25 -29.20 16.87 -14.77
CA ALA A 25 -28.73 18.04 -14.00
C ALA A 25 -29.69 18.48 -12.87
N ASN A 26 -31.00 18.34 -13.05
CA ASN A 26 -32.01 18.81 -12.09
C ASN A 26 -33.06 17.75 -11.70
N LYS A 27 -33.06 16.58 -12.35
CA LYS A 27 -34.07 15.54 -12.12
C LYS A 27 -33.46 14.15 -12.17
N ARG A 28 -34.08 13.23 -11.44
CA ARG A 28 -33.77 11.80 -11.49
C ARG A 28 -34.85 11.15 -12.34
N GLU A 29 -34.45 10.50 -13.42
CA GLU A 29 -35.35 9.76 -14.29
C GLU A 29 -35.22 8.27 -13.98
N GLU A 30 -36.32 7.61 -13.65
CA GLU A 30 -36.34 6.17 -13.45
C GLU A 30 -36.57 5.48 -14.79
N LEU A 31 -35.67 4.55 -15.13
CA LEU A 31 -35.72 3.78 -16.37
C LEU A 31 -36.15 2.35 -16.08
N ASP A 32 -36.87 1.74 -17.01
CA ASP A 32 -37.25 0.32 -16.93
C ASP A 32 -36.12 -0.61 -17.40
N GLU A 33 -35.27 -0.12 -18.32
CA GLU A 33 -34.12 -0.83 -18.86
C GLU A 33 -32.93 0.10 -19.15
N ALA A 34 -31.73 -0.47 -19.12
CA ALA A 34 -30.49 0.18 -19.54
C ALA A 34 -29.82 -0.69 -20.60
N THR A 35 -29.34 -0.07 -21.67
CA THR A 35 -28.69 -0.75 -22.80
C THR A 35 -27.18 -0.48 -22.78
N ALA A 36 -26.44 -1.22 -23.62
CA ALA A 36 -24.99 -1.08 -23.73
C ALA A 36 -24.59 0.36 -24.10
N GLY A 37 -23.58 0.89 -23.40
CA GLY A 37 -23.10 2.26 -23.59
C GLY A 37 -23.80 3.31 -22.71
N MET A 38 -24.85 2.95 -21.96
CA MET A 38 -25.49 3.86 -21.01
C MET A 38 -24.77 3.87 -19.66
N ILE A 39 -24.66 5.07 -19.06
CA ILE A 39 -24.21 5.25 -17.67
C ILE A 39 -25.46 5.48 -16.81
N VAL A 40 -25.69 4.58 -15.85
CA VAL A 40 -26.87 4.58 -14.96
C VAL A 40 -26.45 4.33 -13.52
N ALA A 41 -27.27 4.77 -12.57
CA ALA A 41 -27.12 4.49 -11.15
C ALA A 41 -28.07 3.37 -10.72
N LEU A 42 -27.51 2.37 -10.03
CA LEU A 42 -28.25 1.21 -9.50
C LEU A 42 -28.25 1.25 -7.96
N PRO A 43 -29.26 1.89 -7.32
CA PRO A 43 -29.33 1.89 -5.87
C PRO A 43 -29.68 0.51 -5.30
N GLY A 44 -29.03 0.13 -4.20
CA GLY A 44 -29.38 -1.04 -3.39
C GLY A 44 -28.56 -2.31 -3.64
N LEU A 45 -27.47 -2.21 -4.42
CA LEU A 45 -26.46 -3.27 -4.50
C LEU A 45 -25.69 -3.35 -3.17
N LYS A 46 -25.42 -4.56 -2.67
CA LYS A 46 -24.80 -4.75 -1.34
C LYS A 46 -23.32 -5.12 -1.40
N ASN A 47 -22.95 -5.96 -2.35
CA ASN A 47 -21.63 -6.56 -2.50
C ASN A 47 -20.92 -6.09 -3.78
N THR A 48 -21.32 -4.94 -4.33
CA THR A 48 -20.72 -4.37 -5.54
C THR A 48 -19.86 -3.18 -5.17
N LYS A 49 -18.58 -3.21 -5.54
CA LYS A 49 -17.62 -2.13 -5.32
C LYS A 49 -17.17 -1.48 -6.62
N THR A 50 -16.49 -0.35 -6.50
CA THR A 50 -15.88 0.35 -7.64
C THR A 50 -14.92 -0.58 -8.39
N GLY A 51 -15.17 -0.78 -9.68
CA GLY A 51 -14.36 -1.66 -10.55
C GLY A 51 -14.87 -3.09 -10.70
N ASP A 52 -15.99 -3.46 -10.07
CA ASP A 52 -16.60 -4.78 -10.25
C ASP A 52 -17.31 -4.93 -11.60
N THR A 53 -17.35 -6.18 -12.10
CA THR A 53 -18.08 -6.53 -13.32
C THR A 53 -19.39 -7.25 -12.98
N LEU A 54 -20.50 -6.73 -13.51
CA LEU A 54 -21.82 -7.33 -13.39
C LEU A 54 -22.21 -7.97 -14.73
N CYS A 55 -22.59 -9.24 -14.71
CA CYS A 55 -22.94 -10.04 -15.88
C CYS A 55 -24.16 -10.94 -15.64
N GLU A 56 -24.58 -11.66 -16.67
CA GLU A 56 -25.59 -12.71 -16.55
C GLU A 56 -24.98 -13.97 -15.93
N GLU A 57 -25.75 -14.69 -15.11
CA GLU A 57 -25.26 -15.89 -14.42
C GLU A 57 -24.84 -17.01 -15.39
N ASP A 58 -25.53 -17.13 -16.53
CA ASP A 58 -25.23 -18.14 -17.55
C ASP A 58 -24.02 -17.79 -18.43
N LYS A 59 -23.51 -16.54 -18.34
CA LYS A 59 -22.40 -16.04 -19.14
C LYS A 59 -21.47 -15.17 -18.28
N PRO A 60 -20.69 -15.78 -17.37
CA PRO A 60 -19.75 -15.04 -16.56
C PRO A 60 -18.66 -14.42 -17.44
N LEU A 61 -18.57 -13.09 -17.40
CA LEU A 61 -17.52 -12.32 -18.04
C LEU A 61 -16.83 -11.47 -16.98
N LEU A 62 -15.51 -11.42 -17.01
CA LEU A 62 -14.73 -10.50 -16.21
C LEU A 62 -14.12 -9.45 -17.14
N LEU A 63 -14.48 -8.19 -16.94
CA LEU A 63 -13.86 -7.07 -17.66
C LEU A 63 -12.51 -6.72 -17.02
N GLU A 64 -11.73 -5.88 -17.69
CA GLU A 64 -10.42 -5.46 -17.21
C GLU A 64 -10.50 -4.85 -15.80
N LYS A 65 -9.69 -5.39 -14.89
CA LYS A 65 -9.70 -5.00 -13.49
C LYS A 65 -8.91 -3.72 -13.31
N LEU A 66 -9.50 -2.74 -12.63
CA LEU A 66 -8.80 -1.54 -12.19
C LEU A 66 -7.73 -1.93 -11.15
N VAL A 67 -6.47 -1.64 -11.45
CA VAL A 67 -5.37 -1.77 -10.49
C VAL A 67 -5.28 -0.46 -9.70
N PHE A 68 -5.60 -0.53 -8.40
CA PHE A 68 -5.45 0.61 -7.51
C PHE A 68 -4.02 0.65 -6.96
N PRO A 69 -3.32 1.79 -7.05
CA PRO A 69 -1.99 1.94 -6.47
C PRO A 69 -2.03 1.82 -4.94
N GLU A 70 -0.90 1.44 -4.34
CA GLU A 70 -0.79 1.47 -2.88
C GLU A 70 -0.76 2.90 -2.35
N PRO A 71 -1.40 3.18 -1.21
CA PRO A 71 -1.35 4.50 -0.59
C PRO A 71 0.07 4.84 -0.14
N VAL A 72 0.46 6.10 -0.32
CA VAL A 72 1.85 6.54 -0.13
C VAL A 72 2.04 7.44 1.10
N ILE A 73 0.95 8.03 1.61
CA ILE A 73 0.96 8.85 2.84
C ILE A 73 0.14 8.14 3.92
N HIS A 74 0.70 8.12 5.13
CA HIS A 74 0.02 7.69 6.33
C HIS A 74 -0.24 8.88 7.25
N LEU A 75 -1.37 8.88 7.94
CA LEU A 75 -1.74 9.91 8.89
C LEU A 75 -2.40 9.23 10.08
N SER A 76 -1.89 9.49 11.29
CA SER A 76 -2.55 9.03 12.50
C SER A 76 -3.76 9.91 12.80
N VAL A 77 -4.86 9.27 13.13
CA VAL A 77 -6.13 9.91 13.45
C VAL A 77 -6.61 9.36 14.77
N GLU A 78 -6.81 10.25 15.74
CA GLU A 78 -7.29 9.89 17.07
C GLU A 78 -8.68 10.49 17.31
N PRO A 79 -9.64 9.67 17.77
CA PRO A 79 -10.95 10.19 18.14
C PRO A 79 -10.83 11.04 19.42
N ALA A 80 -11.54 12.16 19.48
CA ALA A 80 -11.55 13.00 20.68
C ALA A 80 -12.19 12.30 21.89
N THR A 81 -13.18 11.43 21.67
CA THR A 81 -13.88 10.70 22.73
C THR A 81 -14.06 9.22 22.41
N LYS A 82 -14.39 8.40 23.43
CA LYS A 82 -14.71 6.96 23.24
C LYS A 82 -15.94 6.74 22.36
N ASN A 83 -16.93 7.64 22.42
CA ASN A 83 -18.12 7.55 21.57
C ASN A 83 -17.78 7.84 20.10
N ASP A 84 -16.85 8.77 19.88
CA ASP A 84 -16.36 9.10 18.54
C ASP A 84 -15.54 7.96 17.95
N LYS A 85 -14.89 7.11 18.76
CA LYS A 85 -14.21 5.90 18.26
C LYS A 85 -15.14 4.99 17.47
N ILE A 86 -16.36 4.75 17.96
CA ILE A 86 -17.34 3.88 17.27
C ILE A 86 -17.81 4.51 15.96
N LYS A 87 -18.06 5.83 15.96
CA LYS A 87 -18.45 6.56 14.76
C LYS A 87 -17.32 6.64 13.74
N LEU A 88 -16.08 6.82 14.21
CA LEU A 88 -14.87 6.86 13.41
C LEU A 88 -14.70 5.54 12.64
N THR A 89 -14.79 4.40 13.32
CA THR A 89 -14.68 3.09 12.65
C THR A 89 -15.75 2.93 11.58
N LYS A 90 -17.01 3.31 11.85
CA LYS A 90 -18.08 3.25 10.85
C LYS A 90 -17.84 4.19 9.66
N GLY A 91 -17.41 5.42 9.92
CA GLY A 91 -17.11 6.41 8.88
C GLY A 91 -15.94 5.98 8.00
N LEU A 92 -14.86 5.48 8.61
CA LEU A 92 -13.68 4.99 7.87
C LEU A 92 -14.02 3.78 7.00
N SER A 93 -14.83 2.84 7.50
CA SER A 93 -15.29 1.70 6.71
C SER A 93 -16.14 2.14 5.52
N ALA A 94 -17.09 3.07 5.73
CA ALA A 94 -17.90 3.60 4.63
C ALA A 94 -17.06 4.33 3.57
N LEU A 95 -16.09 5.14 4.00
CA LEU A 95 -15.20 5.88 3.08
C LEU A 95 -14.24 4.95 2.32
N SER A 96 -13.76 3.88 2.94
CA SER A 96 -12.90 2.88 2.28
C SER A 96 -13.67 2.00 1.28
N GLU A 97 -14.99 1.84 1.46
CA GLU A 97 -15.85 1.21 0.45
C GLU A 97 -16.11 2.10 -0.76
N GLU A 98 -16.19 3.42 -0.55
CA GLU A 98 -16.35 4.41 -1.63
C GLU A 98 -15.06 4.62 -2.44
N ASP A 99 -13.91 4.72 -1.76
CA ASP A 99 -12.60 4.96 -2.37
C ASP A 99 -11.61 3.79 -2.11
N PRO A 100 -11.35 2.94 -3.12
CA PRO A 100 -10.40 1.82 -3.01
C PRO A 100 -8.94 2.23 -2.79
N THR A 101 -8.58 3.49 -3.06
CA THR A 101 -7.23 4.03 -2.83
C THR A 101 -7.00 4.46 -1.38
N PHE A 102 -8.08 4.54 -0.60
CA PHE A 102 -8.06 4.86 0.81
C PHE A 102 -8.03 3.58 1.66
N ARG A 103 -7.04 3.46 2.54
CA ARG A 103 -6.94 2.35 3.49
C ARG A 103 -6.92 2.89 4.91
N ALA A 104 -7.67 2.26 5.80
CA ALA A 104 -7.62 2.54 7.23
C ALA A 104 -7.32 1.25 7.99
N TYR A 105 -6.36 1.30 8.91
CA TYR A 105 -6.09 0.20 9.81
C TYR A 105 -5.80 0.74 11.22
N THR A 106 -5.92 -0.13 12.22
CA THR A 106 -5.53 0.21 13.59
C THR A 106 -4.20 -0.48 13.85
N ASP A 107 -3.23 0.30 14.28
CA ASP A 107 -1.93 -0.22 14.71
C ASP A 107 -2.09 -0.87 16.08
N GLU A 108 -1.67 -2.14 16.20
CA GLU A 108 -1.82 -2.93 17.42
C GLU A 108 -0.82 -2.52 18.52
N GLU A 109 0.32 -1.93 18.16
CA GLU A 109 1.34 -1.51 19.13
C GLU A 109 0.99 -0.15 19.75
N THR A 110 0.60 0.81 18.90
CA THR A 110 0.28 2.16 19.36
C THR A 110 -1.20 2.33 19.71
N SER A 111 -2.07 1.38 19.33
CA SER A 111 -3.53 1.50 19.42
C SER A 111 -4.11 2.72 18.69
N GLN A 112 -3.32 3.33 17.79
CA GLN A 112 -3.74 4.47 16.98
C GLN A 112 -4.39 3.99 15.69
N THR A 113 -5.34 4.77 15.17
CA THR A 113 -5.91 4.51 13.85
C THR A 113 -5.10 5.25 12.80
N ILE A 114 -4.52 4.51 11.86
CA ILE A 114 -3.73 5.07 10.77
C ILE A 114 -4.60 5.05 9.51
N ILE A 115 -4.77 6.23 8.91
CA ILE A 115 -5.40 6.38 7.61
C ILE A 115 -4.33 6.58 6.55
N SER A 116 -4.53 5.97 5.39
CA SER A 116 -3.55 5.93 4.31
C SER A 116 -4.21 6.36 3.01
N GLY A 117 -3.54 7.21 2.25
CA GLY A 117 -4.08 7.73 1.00
C GLY A 117 -3.00 8.16 0.02
N MET A 118 -3.46 8.70 -1.12
CA MET A 118 -2.61 9.09 -2.24
C MET A 118 -1.93 10.45 -2.08
N GLY A 119 -2.39 11.30 -1.16
CA GLY A 119 -1.91 12.68 -1.05
C GLY A 119 -2.45 13.39 0.19
N GLU A 120 -1.80 14.50 0.56
CA GLU A 120 -2.17 15.32 1.73
C GLU A 120 -3.59 15.86 1.61
N LEU A 121 -3.93 16.45 0.45
CA LEU A 121 -5.27 16.95 0.16
C LEU A 121 -6.33 15.84 0.22
N HIS A 122 -6.00 14.63 -0.21
CA HIS A 122 -6.91 13.50 -0.12
C HIS A 122 -7.25 13.22 1.34
N LEU A 123 -6.23 13.11 2.21
CA LEU A 123 -6.46 12.84 3.63
C LEU A 123 -7.17 14.00 4.35
N GLU A 124 -6.89 15.25 3.97
CA GLU A 124 -7.57 16.43 4.53
C GLU A 124 -9.07 16.41 4.21
N ILE A 125 -9.44 16.11 2.96
CA ILE A 125 -10.84 15.97 2.54
C ILE A 125 -11.53 14.83 3.30
N ILE A 126 -10.85 13.69 3.47
CA ILE A 126 -11.39 12.55 4.24
C ILE A 126 -11.66 12.95 5.69
N VAL A 127 -10.74 13.68 6.33
CA VAL A 127 -10.95 14.19 7.70
C VAL A 127 -12.12 15.17 7.77
N ASP A 128 -12.26 16.08 6.80
CA ASP A 128 -13.38 17.02 6.73
C ASP A 128 -14.72 16.30 6.50
N ARG A 129 -14.76 15.28 5.63
CA ARG A 129 -15.94 14.42 5.42
C ARG A 129 -16.32 13.68 6.69
N LEU A 130 -15.36 13.12 7.43
CA LEU A 130 -15.62 12.47 8.73
C LEU A 130 -16.27 13.43 9.73
N LYS A 131 -15.82 14.69 9.76
CA LYS A 131 -16.41 15.73 10.62
C LYS A 131 -17.82 16.12 10.18
N ARG A 132 -18.04 16.34 8.87
CA ARG A 132 -19.31 16.86 8.34
C ARG A 132 -20.40 15.79 8.21
N GLU A 133 -20.07 14.63 7.65
CA GLU A 133 -21.03 13.57 7.34
C GLU A 133 -21.32 12.69 8.57
N PHE A 134 -20.28 12.37 9.34
CA PHE A 134 -20.39 11.43 10.47
C PHE A 134 -20.37 12.12 11.84
N GLY A 135 -20.12 13.43 11.88
CA GLY A 135 -20.09 14.19 13.13
C GLY A 135 -19.02 13.69 14.09
N VAL A 136 -17.83 13.35 13.57
CA VAL A 136 -16.71 12.80 14.33
C VAL A 136 -15.62 13.84 14.48
N ASP A 137 -15.38 14.29 15.72
CA ASP A 137 -14.22 15.12 16.01
C ASP A 137 -12.97 14.26 16.14
N VAL A 138 -12.05 14.47 15.19
CA VAL A 138 -10.77 13.78 15.14
C VAL A 138 -9.60 14.75 15.30
N LYS A 139 -8.60 14.30 16.05
CA LYS A 139 -7.28 14.92 16.10
C LYS A 139 -6.39 14.26 15.06
N VAL A 140 -5.68 15.08 14.32
CA VAL A 140 -4.84 14.65 13.21
C VAL A 140 -3.38 14.77 13.64
N GLY A 141 -2.64 13.67 13.51
CA GLY A 141 -1.20 13.63 13.74
C GLY A 141 -0.41 14.21 12.57
N ARG A 142 0.92 14.03 12.59
CA ARG A 142 1.75 14.43 11.44
C ARG A 142 1.70 13.35 10.36
N PRO A 143 1.63 13.72 9.06
CA PRO A 143 1.78 12.77 7.98
C PRO A 143 3.15 12.07 8.08
N GLN A 144 3.14 10.74 7.93
CA GLN A 144 4.35 9.93 7.84
C GLN A 144 4.44 9.30 6.46
N VAL A 145 5.66 9.20 5.96
CA VAL A 145 5.96 8.59 4.66
C VAL A 145 6.05 7.08 4.83
N ALA A 146 5.47 6.35 3.87
CA ALA A 146 5.53 4.89 3.80
C ALA A 146 6.93 4.41 3.38
N TYR A 147 7.93 4.48 4.26
CA TYR A 147 9.24 3.91 4.00
C TYR A 147 9.16 2.38 3.90
N ARG A 148 10.08 1.79 3.15
CA ARG A 148 10.26 0.35 3.00
C ARG A 148 11.71 -0.02 3.25
N GLU A 149 11.99 -1.28 3.50
CA GLU A 149 13.36 -1.79 3.57
C GLU A 149 13.65 -2.70 2.39
N ALA A 150 14.89 -2.70 1.90
CA ALA A 150 15.38 -3.61 0.87
C ALA A 150 16.80 -4.07 1.22
N ILE A 151 17.34 -5.00 0.44
CA ILE A 151 18.73 -5.49 0.57
C ILE A 151 19.57 -5.10 -0.64
N LYS A 152 20.88 -4.95 -0.45
CA LYS A 152 21.82 -4.61 -1.53
C LYS A 152 22.57 -5.82 -2.07
N HIS A 153 22.80 -6.83 -1.25
CA HIS A 153 23.66 -7.96 -1.58
C HIS A 153 22.98 -9.27 -1.25
N ALA A 154 23.33 -10.33 -2.00
CA ALA A 154 22.95 -11.66 -1.63
C ALA A 154 23.63 -12.07 -0.32
N ALA A 155 22.89 -12.73 0.57
CA ALA A 155 23.45 -13.24 1.82
C ALA A 155 22.83 -14.57 2.21
N ARG A 156 23.64 -15.42 2.84
CA ARG A 156 23.20 -16.69 3.42
C ARG A 156 23.23 -16.59 4.95
N ALA A 157 22.16 -17.02 5.60
CA ALA A 157 22.11 -17.11 7.05
C ALA A 157 21.32 -18.33 7.53
N GLU A 158 21.64 -18.77 8.73
CA GLU A 158 20.94 -19.84 9.43
C GLU A 158 20.06 -19.27 10.54
N GLY A 159 18.87 -19.83 10.69
CA GLY A 159 17.96 -19.56 11.80
C GLY A 159 17.77 -20.83 12.59
N LYS A 160 18.30 -20.89 13.81
CA LYS A 160 18.18 -22.05 14.69
C LYS A 160 17.46 -21.69 15.98
N TYR A 161 16.31 -22.32 16.20
CA TYR A 161 15.52 -22.20 17.41
C TYR A 161 15.53 -23.52 18.16
N VAL A 162 16.17 -23.53 19.34
CA VAL A 162 16.18 -24.68 20.25
C VAL A 162 15.74 -24.21 21.63
N ARG A 163 14.61 -24.71 22.11
CA ARG A 163 14.12 -24.44 23.46
C ARG A 163 13.69 -25.73 24.14
N GLN A 164 14.45 -26.12 25.16
CA GLN A 164 14.09 -27.18 26.08
C GLN A 164 13.42 -26.56 27.30
N SER A 165 12.11 -26.36 27.22
CA SER A 165 11.27 -26.19 28.42
C SER A 165 10.90 -27.60 28.88
N GLY A 166 10.74 -27.88 30.18
CA GLY A 166 10.56 -29.24 30.74
C GLY A 166 9.34 -30.09 30.28
N GLY A 167 8.77 -29.83 29.09
CA GLY A 167 7.80 -30.65 28.35
C GLY A 167 8.30 -30.97 26.92
N ARG A 168 7.42 -31.02 25.91
CA ARG A 168 7.82 -31.21 24.49
C ARG A 168 8.84 -30.14 24.10
N GLY A 169 10.00 -30.56 23.59
CA GLY A 169 11.01 -29.64 23.07
C GLY A 169 10.49 -28.86 21.88
N GLN A 170 11.10 -27.71 21.62
CA GLN A 170 10.89 -26.94 20.39
C GLN A 170 12.21 -26.87 19.63
N TYR A 171 12.23 -27.45 18.44
CA TYR A 171 13.37 -27.49 17.55
C TYR A 171 12.97 -27.05 16.13
N GLY A 172 13.62 -26.02 15.62
CA GLY A 172 13.52 -25.60 14.22
C GLY A 172 14.86 -25.10 13.74
N HIS A 173 15.30 -25.56 12.57
CA HIS A 173 16.53 -25.09 11.96
C HIS A 173 16.34 -24.96 10.45
N VAL A 174 16.61 -23.77 9.94
CA VAL A 174 16.44 -23.41 8.53
C VAL A 174 17.63 -22.57 8.08
N VAL A 175 18.03 -22.72 6.82
CA VAL A 175 19.08 -21.94 6.20
C VAL A 175 18.48 -21.29 4.96
N PHE A 176 18.54 -19.96 4.91
CA PHE A 176 18.08 -19.19 3.77
C PHE A 176 19.24 -18.55 3.03
N GLU A 177 19.02 -18.40 1.74
CA GLU A 177 19.74 -17.51 0.87
C GLU A 177 18.78 -16.41 0.45
N VAL A 178 19.12 -15.16 0.75
CA VAL A 178 18.34 -13.98 0.37
C VAL A 178 19.06 -13.26 -0.75
N GLU A 179 18.31 -12.86 -1.77
CA GLU A 179 18.83 -12.14 -2.93
C GLU A 179 17.90 -10.95 -3.24
N PRO A 180 18.45 -9.79 -3.64
CA PRO A 180 17.63 -8.67 -4.09
C PRO A 180 16.95 -9.01 -5.42
N LEU A 181 15.66 -8.70 -5.55
CA LEU A 181 14.93 -8.77 -6.81
C LEU A 181 15.16 -7.49 -7.63
N GLU A 182 15.37 -7.65 -8.94
CA GLU A 182 15.38 -6.51 -9.86
C GLU A 182 14.02 -5.81 -9.84
N GLU A 183 14.03 -4.47 -9.93
CA GLU A 183 12.86 -3.56 -9.83
C GLU A 183 12.20 -3.41 -8.45
N GLY A 184 12.66 -4.11 -7.41
CA GLY A 184 12.20 -3.87 -6.03
C GLY A 184 10.73 -4.23 -5.78
N LYS A 185 10.12 -5.04 -6.66
CA LYS A 185 8.71 -5.42 -6.57
C LYS A 185 8.55 -6.84 -6.05
N GLY A 186 7.76 -6.95 -4.99
CA GLY A 186 7.25 -8.23 -4.49
C GLY A 186 8.18 -8.96 -3.53
N PHE A 187 7.72 -10.15 -3.18
CA PHE A 187 8.41 -11.14 -2.37
C PHE A 187 8.29 -12.46 -3.11
N GLU A 188 9.42 -13.13 -3.33
CA GLU A 188 9.44 -14.46 -3.92
C GLU A 188 10.03 -15.45 -2.93
N PHE A 189 9.28 -16.52 -2.68
CA PHE A 189 9.75 -17.65 -1.88
C PHE A 189 10.04 -18.83 -2.79
N GLU A 190 11.27 -19.34 -2.75
CA GLU A 190 11.71 -20.51 -3.52
C GLU A 190 12.10 -21.65 -2.58
N ASP A 191 11.49 -22.82 -2.75
CA ASP A 191 11.87 -24.04 -2.04
C ASP A 191 12.95 -24.78 -2.85
N LYS A 192 14.19 -24.78 -2.35
CA LYS A 192 15.34 -25.50 -2.94
C LYS A 192 15.78 -26.68 -2.07
N ILE A 193 14.92 -27.19 -1.18
CA ILE A 193 15.28 -28.29 -0.31
C ILE A 193 15.52 -29.57 -1.12
N VAL A 194 16.67 -30.19 -0.89
CA VAL A 194 17.07 -31.46 -1.51
C VAL A 194 17.01 -32.57 -0.46
N GLY A 195 16.39 -33.71 -0.79
CA GLY A 195 16.44 -34.90 0.07
C GLY A 195 15.48 -34.92 1.27
N GLY A 196 14.53 -33.99 1.36
CA GLY A 196 13.48 -34.02 2.39
C GLY A 196 13.99 -33.69 3.81
N VAL A 197 15.11 -32.96 3.93
CA VAL A 197 15.72 -32.56 5.21
C VAL A 197 14.80 -31.67 6.05
N VAL A 198 13.78 -31.06 5.44
CA VAL A 198 12.63 -30.48 6.14
C VAL A 198 11.36 -31.09 5.53
N PRO A 199 10.50 -31.72 6.34
CA PRO A 199 9.20 -32.18 5.90
C PRO A 199 8.36 -31.07 5.26
N LYS A 200 7.63 -31.39 4.18
CA LYS A 200 6.78 -30.44 3.45
C LYS A 200 5.73 -29.74 4.33
N GLU A 201 5.31 -30.39 5.40
CA GLU A 201 4.36 -29.86 6.38
C GLU A 201 4.90 -28.59 7.05
N TYR A 202 6.21 -28.51 7.31
CA TYR A 202 6.84 -27.35 7.95
C TYR A 202 7.19 -26.23 6.98
N ILE A 203 7.27 -26.51 5.67
CA ILE A 203 7.58 -25.50 4.64
C ILE A 203 6.51 -24.39 4.63
N ASN A 204 5.23 -24.77 4.78
CA ASN A 204 4.14 -23.79 4.90
C ASN A 204 4.27 -22.92 6.16
N ALA A 205 4.74 -23.48 7.27
CA ALA A 205 4.97 -22.73 8.51
C ALA A 205 6.17 -21.78 8.37
N VAL A 206 7.21 -22.19 7.64
CA VAL A 206 8.36 -21.36 7.29
C VAL A 206 7.93 -20.18 6.41
N ALA A 207 7.16 -20.42 5.35
CA ALA A 207 6.65 -19.37 4.47
C ALA A 207 5.84 -18.32 5.25
N LYS A 208 4.94 -18.74 6.13
CA LYS A 208 4.20 -17.83 7.03
C LYS A 208 5.13 -17.06 7.97
N GLY A 209 6.18 -17.71 8.48
CA GLY A 209 7.18 -17.06 9.32
C GLY A 209 7.99 -16.00 8.58
N LEU A 210 8.26 -16.21 7.28
CA LEU A 210 8.89 -15.24 6.40
C LEU A 210 7.95 -14.07 6.10
N GLU A 211 6.69 -14.33 5.74
CA GLU A 211 5.69 -13.27 5.51
C GLU A 211 5.54 -12.33 6.71
N GLU A 212 5.51 -12.87 7.92
CA GLU A 212 5.48 -12.06 9.14
C GLU A 212 6.79 -11.31 9.39
N ALA A 213 7.93 -11.92 9.06
CA ALA A 213 9.23 -11.29 9.22
C ALA A 213 9.46 -10.16 8.19
N LEU A 214 8.85 -10.23 7.01
CA LEU A 214 8.90 -9.18 6.00
C LEU A 214 8.16 -7.92 6.45
N ASN A 215 7.12 -8.03 7.28
CA ASN A 215 6.41 -6.85 7.78
C ASN A 215 7.27 -5.99 8.70
N ASN A 216 8.27 -6.58 9.36
CA ASN A 216 9.14 -5.94 10.34
C ASN A 216 10.61 -6.03 9.92
N GLY A 217 11.07 -5.03 9.17
CA GLY A 217 12.46 -4.85 8.77
C GLY A 217 13.43 -4.70 9.94
N VAL A 218 14.73 -4.73 9.63
CA VAL A 218 15.81 -4.76 10.63
C VAL A 218 16.34 -3.36 10.98
N LEU A 219 16.19 -2.38 10.08
CA LEU A 219 16.67 -1.03 10.32
C LEU A 219 15.70 -0.23 11.19
N GLY A 220 14.46 -0.07 10.73
CA GLY A 220 13.45 0.78 11.36
C GLY A 220 12.12 0.07 11.60
N GLY A 221 12.05 -1.24 11.34
CA GLY A 221 10.81 -2.01 11.46
C GLY A 221 9.86 -1.77 10.28
N TYR A 222 10.33 -1.23 9.16
CA TYR A 222 9.49 -1.01 7.99
C TYR A 222 9.31 -2.30 7.18
N PRO A 223 8.20 -2.43 6.42
CA PRO A 223 8.01 -3.60 5.57
C PRO A 223 9.10 -3.71 4.50
N VAL A 224 9.60 -4.93 4.33
CA VAL A 224 10.67 -5.28 3.39
C VAL A 224 10.07 -5.60 2.02
N ILE A 225 10.67 -5.06 0.96
CA ILE A 225 10.24 -5.27 -0.44
C ILE A 225 11.42 -5.70 -1.32
N GLY A 226 11.11 -6.36 -2.44
CA GLY A 226 12.09 -6.68 -3.48
C GLY A 226 13.11 -7.72 -3.02
N VAL A 227 12.66 -8.74 -2.29
CA VAL A 227 13.53 -9.80 -1.77
C VAL A 227 13.05 -11.15 -2.26
N LYS A 228 13.99 -11.92 -2.79
CA LYS A 228 13.85 -13.34 -3.07
C LYS A 228 14.48 -14.12 -1.93
N VAL A 229 13.73 -15.05 -1.35
CA VAL A 229 14.19 -15.91 -0.26
C VAL A 229 14.13 -17.36 -0.71
N ALA A 230 15.30 -17.98 -0.84
CA ALA A 230 15.43 -19.40 -1.14
C ALA A 230 15.71 -20.20 0.14
N LEU A 231 14.88 -21.19 0.43
CA LEU A 231 15.13 -22.17 1.49
C LEU A 231 16.05 -23.26 0.94
N VAL A 232 17.31 -23.24 1.33
CA VAL A 232 18.36 -24.10 0.74
C VAL A 232 18.70 -25.32 1.60
N ASP A 233 18.56 -25.20 2.92
CA ASP A 233 18.92 -26.27 3.85
C ASP A 233 18.13 -26.11 5.17
N GLY A 234 18.18 -27.13 6.02
CA GLY A 234 17.55 -27.12 7.32
C GLY A 234 17.74 -28.44 8.05
N SER A 235 17.31 -28.48 9.31
CA SER A 235 17.23 -29.74 10.04
C SER A 235 16.01 -29.77 10.93
N TYR A 236 15.49 -30.97 11.14
CA TYR A 236 14.37 -31.25 12.03
C TYR A 236 14.75 -32.34 13.02
N HIS A 237 13.97 -32.46 14.09
CA HIS A 237 14.07 -33.51 15.08
C HIS A 237 12.69 -34.16 15.23
N GLU A 238 12.60 -35.49 15.10
CA GLU A 238 11.31 -36.19 14.96
C GLU A 238 10.33 -35.92 16.13
N VAL A 239 10.84 -35.73 17.34
CA VAL A 239 10.02 -35.57 18.55
C VAL A 239 9.83 -34.11 18.96
N ASP A 240 10.85 -33.27 18.71
CA ASP A 240 10.94 -31.91 19.24
C ASP A 240 10.64 -30.85 18.18
N SER A 241 10.52 -31.22 16.90
CA SER A 241 10.12 -30.29 15.87
C SER A 241 8.64 -29.94 15.94
N SER A 242 8.37 -28.64 15.78
CA SER A 242 7.01 -28.10 15.75
C SER A 242 6.91 -27.01 14.70
N GLU A 243 5.71 -26.82 14.15
CA GLU A 243 5.44 -25.75 13.17
C GLU A 243 5.82 -24.36 13.73
N MET A 244 5.50 -24.10 15.00
CA MET A 244 5.84 -22.85 15.65
C MET A 244 7.36 -22.65 15.78
N ALA A 245 8.12 -23.72 16.06
CA ALA A 245 9.57 -23.63 16.12
C ALA A 245 10.19 -23.29 14.76
N PHE A 246 9.68 -23.89 13.68
CA PHE A 246 10.11 -23.58 12.31
C PHE A 246 9.72 -22.16 11.88
N LYS A 247 8.54 -21.69 12.29
CA LYS A 247 8.09 -20.31 12.07
C LYS A 247 9.02 -19.29 12.74
N ILE A 248 9.39 -19.53 14.01
CA ILE A 248 10.31 -18.66 14.75
C ILE A 248 11.72 -18.73 14.16
N ALA A 249 12.21 -19.93 13.84
CA ALA A 249 13.49 -20.14 13.19
C ALA A 249 13.56 -19.41 11.84
N ALA A 250 12.46 -19.43 11.07
CA ALA A 250 12.34 -18.68 9.81
C ALA A 250 12.51 -17.17 10.01
N SER A 251 11.80 -16.60 10.97
CA SER A 251 11.89 -15.17 11.30
C SER A 251 13.30 -14.78 11.77
N MET A 252 13.95 -15.60 12.60
CA MET A 252 15.32 -15.37 13.07
C MET A 252 16.34 -15.43 11.93
N GLY A 253 16.27 -16.48 11.11
CA GLY A 253 17.17 -16.68 9.97
C GLY A 253 17.04 -15.56 8.94
N PHE A 254 15.81 -15.13 8.65
CA PHE A 254 15.57 -14.00 7.75
C PHE A 254 16.15 -12.69 8.29
N LYS A 255 15.92 -12.36 9.57
CA LYS A 255 16.49 -11.15 10.18
C LYS A 255 18.02 -11.15 10.16
N GLU A 256 18.66 -12.30 10.37
CA GLU A 256 20.11 -12.41 10.29
C GLU A 256 20.62 -12.29 8.84
N ALA A 257 19.93 -12.92 7.89
CA ALA A 257 20.24 -12.78 6.46
C ALA A 257 20.15 -11.32 6.01
N MET A 258 19.08 -10.62 6.38
CA MET A 258 18.87 -9.20 6.11
C MET A 258 20.02 -8.33 6.66
N ARG A 259 20.51 -8.59 7.88
CA ARG A 259 21.66 -7.86 8.45
C ARG A 259 22.93 -8.04 7.63
N LYS A 260 23.18 -9.26 7.17
CA LYS A 260 24.36 -9.61 6.35
C LYS A 260 24.25 -9.07 4.92
N ALA A 261 23.03 -8.93 4.41
CA ALA A 261 22.71 -8.48 3.05
C ALA A 261 22.85 -6.97 2.82
N GLY A 262 23.24 -6.20 3.85
CA GLY A 262 23.38 -4.74 3.78
C GLY A 262 22.02 -4.07 3.58
N PRO A 263 21.17 -4.01 4.62
CA PRO A 263 19.83 -3.48 4.49
C PRO A 263 19.89 -1.98 4.17
N VAL A 264 18.93 -1.52 3.37
CA VAL A 264 18.80 -0.13 2.94
C VAL A 264 17.36 0.34 3.10
N LEU A 265 17.21 1.58 3.55
CA LEU A 265 15.91 2.23 3.63
C LEU A 265 15.52 2.75 2.24
N MET A 266 14.27 2.54 1.86
CA MET A 266 13.70 2.90 0.58
C MET A 266 12.60 3.93 0.80
N GLU A 267 12.63 5.03 0.04
CA GLU A 267 11.59 6.06 0.06
C GLU A 267 10.74 6.02 -1.23
N PRO A 268 9.45 6.37 -1.16
CA PRO A 268 8.60 6.43 -2.34
C PRO A 268 8.93 7.68 -3.17
N ILE A 269 9.23 7.43 -4.44
CA ILE A 269 9.47 8.46 -5.46
C ILE A 269 8.20 8.66 -6.28
N MET A 270 7.76 9.90 -6.35
CA MET A 270 6.59 10.33 -7.09
C MET A 270 7.00 10.84 -8.47
N SER A 271 6.28 10.42 -9.51
CA SER A 271 6.30 11.10 -10.81
C SER A 271 5.40 12.33 -10.71
N VAL A 272 5.99 13.50 -10.87
CA VAL A 272 5.34 14.80 -10.76
C VAL A 272 5.31 15.45 -12.12
N GLU A 273 4.12 15.86 -12.56
CA GLU A 273 3.94 16.71 -13.74
C GLU A 273 3.46 18.08 -13.28
N VAL A 274 4.20 19.13 -13.62
CA VAL A 274 3.83 20.52 -13.33
C VAL A 274 3.51 21.24 -14.63
N VAL A 275 2.28 21.75 -14.74
CA VAL A 275 1.84 22.58 -15.86
C VAL A 275 1.91 24.04 -15.43
N THR A 276 2.76 24.82 -16.08
CA THR A 276 3.00 26.23 -15.73
C THR A 276 3.20 27.09 -16.98
N PRO A 277 2.85 28.39 -16.95
CA PRO A 277 3.28 29.34 -18.00
C PRO A 277 4.81 29.43 -18.08
N GLU A 278 5.32 29.81 -19.25
CA GLU A 278 6.76 29.91 -19.52
C GLU A 278 7.50 30.84 -18.55
N ASP A 279 6.83 31.91 -18.12
CA ASP A 279 7.38 32.92 -17.20
C ASP A 279 7.87 32.35 -15.86
N TYR A 280 7.29 31.24 -15.39
CA TYR A 280 7.56 30.66 -14.07
C TYR A 280 8.31 29.33 -14.11
N VAL A 281 8.72 28.86 -15.30
CA VAL A 281 9.38 27.56 -15.46
C VAL A 281 10.69 27.50 -14.66
N GLY A 282 11.47 28.58 -14.67
CA GLY A 282 12.72 28.66 -13.92
C GLY A 282 12.54 28.46 -12.41
N ASP A 283 11.53 29.11 -11.84
CA ASP A 283 11.21 29.00 -10.41
C ASP A 283 10.72 27.59 -10.03
N VAL A 284 9.91 26.96 -10.91
CA VAL A 284 9.42 25.59 -10.73
C VAL A 284 10.56 24.58 -10.78
N ILE A 285 11.46 24.69 -11.77
CA ILE A 285 12.62 23.79 -11.88
C ILE A 285 13.55 23.96 -10.68
N GLY A 286 13.78 25.20 -10.25
CA GLY A 286 14.59 25.49 -9.07
C GLY A 286 13.99 24.89 -7.79
N ASP A 287 12.67 24.98 -7.61
CA ASP A 287 11.99 24.40 -6.45
C ASP A 287 12.06 22.86 -6.45
N LEU A 288 11.71 22.22 -7.57
CA LEU A 288 11.79 20.77 -7.71
C LEU A 288 13.21 20.25 -7.46
N SER A 289 14.23 20.94 -7.98
CA SER A 289 15.63 20.57 -7.76
C SER A 289 16.05 20.72 -6.29
N SER A 290 15.56 21.76 -5.60
CA SER A 290 15.85 21.95 -4.17
C SER A 290 15.24 20.86 -3.29
N ARG A 291 14.16 20.22 -3.75
CA ARG A 291 13.46 19.10 -3.10
C ARG A 291 14.02 17.73 -3.48
N ARG A 292 15.29 17.67 -3.88
CA ARG A 292 15.94 16.44 -4.38
C ARG A 292 15.25 15.84 -5.61
N GLY A 293 14.51 16.64 -6.35
CA GLY A 293 13.81 16.22 -7.55
C GLY A 293 14.75 16.11 -8.74
N ARG A 294 14.62 15.03 -9.52
CA ARG A 294 15.31 14.82 -10.78
C ARG A 294 14.38 15.16 -11.94
N ILE A 295 14.68 16.21 -12.69
CA ILE A 295 13.92 16.57 -13.89
C ILE A 295 14.17 15.51 -14.97
N GLU A 296 13.09 14.95 -15.50
CA GLU A 296 13.12 13.99 -16.61
C GLU A 296 13.12 14.73 -17.95
N GLY A 297 12.23 15.71 -18.10
CA GLY A 297 12.05 16.45 -19.34
C GLY A 297 11.04 17.58 -19.23
N MET A 298 10.96 18.37 -20.30
CA MET A 298 10.01 19.46 -20.42
C MET A 298 9.35 19.44 -21.80
N ASP A 299 8.02 19.40 -21.80
CA ASP A 299 7.20 19.46 -23.00
C ASP A 299 6.51 20.83 -23.12
N MET A 300 6.16 21.21 -24.34
CA MET A 300 5.37 22.41 -24.60
C MET A 300 3.97 22.01 -25.05
N ARG A 301 2.94 22.59 -24.42
CA ARG A 301 1.54 22.38 -24.79
C ARG A 301 0.85 23.72 -24.93
N MET A 302 0.68 24.17 -26.17
CA MET A 302 0.15 25.50 -26.48
C MET A 302 0.94 26.60 -25.75
N ASN A 303 0.29 27.36 -24.85
CA ASN A 303 0.90 28.46 -24.10
C ASN A 303 1.43 28.04 -22.72
N THR A 304 1.46 26.74 -22.41
CA THR A 304 2.00 26.22 -21.15
C THR A 304 3.14 25.24 -21.38
N ARG A 305 4.01 25.16 -20.38
CA ARG A 305 5.11 24.20 -20.30
C ARG A 305 4.74 23.13 -19.28
N ILE A 306 5.05 21.89 -19.61
CA ILE A 306 4.86 20.73 -18.74
C ILE A 306 6.24 20.27 -18.30
N VAL A 307 6.53 20.34 -17.01
CA VAL A 307 7.79 19.88 -16.42
C VAL A 307 7.53 18.53 -15.77
N ARG A 308 8.25 17.49 -16.21
CA ARG A 308 8.21 16.15 -15.60
C ARG A 308 9.41 15.95 -14.70
N ALA A 309 9.17 15.47 -13.49
CA ALA A 309 10.22 15.21 -12.53
C ALA A 309 9.90 14.02 -11.63
N PHE A 310 10.95 13.36 -11.14
CA PHE A 310 10.86 12.40 -10.05
C PHE A 310 11.25 13.07 -8.75
N VAL A 311 10.35 13.07 -7.76
CA VAL A 311 10.59 13.76 -6.48
C VAL A 311 10.23 12.82 -5.32
N PRO A 312 11.06 12.75 -4.26
CA PRO A 312 10.71 12.02 -3.06
C PRO A 312 9.47 12.60 -2.39
N LEU A 313 8.53 11.74 -1.99
CA LEU A 313 7.29 12.17 -1.36
C LEU A 313 7.51 12.97 -0.05
N ALA A 314 8.57 12.64 0.69
CA ALA A 314 8.94 13.33 1.92
C ALA A 314 9.17 14.84 1.72
N GLU A 315 9.63 15.23 0.53
CA GLU A 315 9.91 16.63 0.18
C GLU A 315 8.70 17.32 -0.49
N MET A 316 7.61 16.59 -0.76
CA MET A 316 6.43 17.10 -1.47
C MET A 316 5.31 17.59 -0.55
N PHE A 317 5.46 17.46 0.78
CA PHE A 317 4.50 18.01 1.74
C PHE A 317 4.39 19.53 1.58
N GLY A 318 3.15 20.05 1.53
CA GLY A 318 2.89 21.48 1.33
C GLY A 318 3.23 22.04 -0.07
N TYR A 319 3.68 21.21 -1.02
CA TYR A 319 4.11 21.68 -2.35
C TYR A 319 3.03 22.44 -3.12
N SER A 320 1.76 22.12 -2.91
CA SER A 320 0.63 22.83 -3.53
C SER A 320 0.61 24.33 -3.19
N THR A 321 0.90 24.69 -1.94
CA THR A 321 0.92 26.06 -1.45
C THR A 321 2.15 26.80 -1.95
N ASP A 322 3.31 26.13 -1.92
CA ASP A 322 4.58 26.69 -2.38
C ASP A 322 4.56 26.96 -3.90
N LEU A 323 4.05 26.00 -4.68
CA LEU A 323 3.90 26.14 -6.13
C LEU A 323 2.96 27.30 -6.48
N ARG A 324 1.81 27.42 -5.80
CA ARG A 324 0.89 28.54 -6.02
C ARG A 324 1.53 29.88 -5.69
N SER A 325 2.31 29.95 -4.62
CA SER A 325 3.00 31.17 -4.22
C SER A 325 4.04 31.61 -5.27
N LYS A 326 4.82 30.66 -5.80
CA LYS A 326 5.84 30.92 -6.83
C LYS A 326 5.25 31.26 -8.20
N THR A 327 4.11 30.69 -8.54
CA THR A 327 3.50 30.83 -9.88
C THR A 327 2.32 31.80 -9.91
N SER A 328 2.11 32.58 -8.83
CA SER A 328 0.94 33.46 -8.68
C SER A 328 -0.39 32.73 -8.90
N GLY A 329 -0.44 31.44 -8.51
CA GLY A 329 -1.60 30.56 -8.65
C GLY A 329 -1.87 30.06 -10.07
N ARG A 330 -0.94 30.27 -11.02
CA ARG A 330 -1.13 29.92 -12.44
C ARG A 330 -0.63 28.54 -12.82
N ALA A 331 0.09 27.86 -11.93
CA ALA A 331 0.51 26.48 -12.15
C ALA A 331 -0.39 25.46 -11.44
N ALA A 332 -0.47 24.29 -12.06
CA ALA A 332 -1.09 23.11 -11.49
C ALA A 332 -0.06 21.96 -11.50
N TYR A 333 -0.19 21.02 -10.58
CA TYR A 333 0.60 19.80 -10.61
C TYR A 333 -0.28 18.57 -10.40
N SER A 334 0.18 17.46 -10.94
CA SER A 334 -0.29 16.12 -10.62
C SER A 334 0.89 15.28 -10.17
N MET A 335 0.64 14.38 -9.24
CA MET A 335 1.63 13.42 -8.78
C MET A 335 1.06 12.01 -8.77
N GLN A 336 1.87 11.04 -9.14
CA GLN A 336 1.54 9.62 -9.10
C GLN A 336 2.73 8.84 -8.55
N PHE A 337 2.47 7.74 -7.84
CA PHE A 337 3.53 6.85 -7.40
C PHE A 337 4.26 6.26 -8.62
N HIS A 338 5.59 6.29 -8.61
CA HIS A 338 6.40 5.66 -9.66
C HIS A 338 7.09 4.39 -9.15
N HIS A 339 7.97 4.54 -8.15
CA HIS A 339 8.77 3.44 -7.61
C HIS A 339 9.34 3.80 -6.23
N TYR A 340 9.96 2.82 -5.59
CA TYR A 340 10.79 3.02 -4.40
C TYR A 340 12.26 3.16 -4.79
N GLU A 341 12.96 4.10 -4.16
CA GLU A 341 14.40 4.33 -4.37
C GLU A 341 15.15 4.36 -3.03
N ALA A 342 16.41 3.94 -3.04
CA ALA A 342 17.25 3.91 -1.86
C ALA A 342 17.55 5.34 -1.38
N VAL A 343 17.35 5.59 -0.09
CA VAL A 343 17.69 6.88 0.51
C VAL A 343 19.22 7.03 0.65
N SER A 344 19.68 8.28 0.62
CA SER A 344 21.05 8.62 1.03
C SER A 344 21.28 8.31 2.52
N SER A 345 22.53 8.04 2.90
CA SER A 345 22.90 7.73 4.29
C SER A 345 22.46 8.80 5.28
N ASP A 346 22.55 10.07 4.90
CA ASP A 346 22.23 11.20 5.77
C ASP A 346 20.73 11.30 6.07
N VAL A 347 19.89 10.91 5.10
CA VAL A 347 18.43 10.86 5.26
C VAL A 347 18.05 9.61 6.07
N ALA A 348 18.67 8.46 5.80
CA ALA A 348 18.45 7.24 6.57
C ALA A 348 18.70 7.47 8.06
N ASP A 349 19.83 8.10 8.40
CA ASP A 349 20.21 8.40 9.77
C ASP A 349 19.19 9.31 10.49
N LYS A 350 18.61 10.28 9.78
CA LYS A 350 17.58 11.17 10.34
C LYS A 350 16.26 10.43 10.59
N VAL A 351 15.84 9.57 9.66
CA VAL A 351 14.61 8.80 9.77
C VAL A 351 14.72 7.73 10.85
N LEU A 352 15.90 7.12 11.03
CA LEU A 352 16.12 6.07 12.02
C LEU A 352 16.34 6.60 13.46
N LYS A 353 16.76 7.87 13.62
CA LYS A 353 16.99 8.51 14.92
C LYS A 353 15.80 9.32 15.43
N GLY A 354 14.88 9.70 14.54
CA GLY A 354 13.68 10.48 14.85
C GLY A 354 12.47 9.58 15.04
#